data_AF-A0A1Y0G6W9-F1
#
_entry.id   AF-A0A1Y0G6W9-F1
#
_cell.length_a   1.000
_cell.length_b   1.000
_cell.length_c   1.000
_cell.angle_alpha   90.00
_cell.angle_beta   90.00
_cell.angle_gamma   90.00
#
_symmetry.space_group_name_H-M   'P 1'
#
loop_
_entity.id
_entity.type
_entity.pdbx_description
1 polymer ?
#
loop_
_entity_poly.entity_id
_entity_poly.type
_entity_poly.pdbx_seq_one_letter_code
_entity_poly.pdbx_strand_id
1 'polypeptide(L)'
;MLTTILTSAITAIVTGVITFAIQERKLKAELRTEFMAEQAVNLLLQNEKWEKRSFTEIKKRIGGFEDDELRKILVRAGAVKFEASDNNELWGLISRNKGDI
;
A
#
# COMPACT_ATOMS: atom_id res chain seq x y z
N MET A 1 49.47 -12.29 1.02
CA MET A 1 48.96 -11.34 -0.01
C MET A 1 47.93 -12.01 -0.91
N LEU A 2 48.29 -12.99 -1.75
CA LEU A 2 47.34 -13.64 -2.67
C LEU A 2 46.17 -14.35 -1.96
N THR A 3 46.44 -15.06 -0.87
CA THR A 3 45.41 -15.73 -0.05
C THR A 3 44.41 -14.74 0.54
N THR A 4 44.89 -13.63 1.07
CA THR A 4 44.06 -12.55 1.64
C THR A 4 43.16 -11.90 0.59
N ILE A 5 43.67 -11.69 -0.62
CA ILE A 5 42.90 -11.15 -1.75
C ILE A 5 41.83 -12.16 -2.20
N LEU A 6 42.17 -13.45 -2.27
CA LEU A 6 41.21 -14.49 -2.62
C LEU A 6 40.09 -14.60 -1.59
N THR A 7 40.43 -14.60 -0.30
CA THR A 7 39.44 -14.72 0.77
C THR A 7 38.54 -13.50 0.80
N SER A 8 39.07 -12.29 0.66
CA SER A 8 38.24 -11.07 0.66
C SER A 8 37.34 -11.01 -0.58
N ALA A 9 37.81 -11.45 -1.74
CA ALA A 9 36.99 -11.55 -2.94
C ALA A 9 35.85 -12.56 -2.78
N ILE A 10 36.12 -13.75 -2.23
CA ILE A 10 35.10 -14.76 -1.97
C ILE A 10 34.09 -14.25 -0.94
N THR A 11 34.53 -13.64 0.16
CA THR A 11 33.63 -13.05 1.16
C THR A 11 32.74 -11.97 0.56
N ALA A 12 33.31 -11.05 -0.23
CA ALA A 12 32.53 -9.99 -0.89
C ALA A 12 31.45 -10.55 -1.83
N ILE A 13 31.78 -11.59 -2.61
CA ILE A 13 30.83 -12.25 -3.50
C ILE A 13 29.71 -12.92 -2.69
N VAL A 14 30.06 -13.69 -1.65
CA VAL A 14 29.08 -14.39 -0.81
C VAL A 14 28.16 -13.40 -0.10
N THR A 15 28.73 -12.36 0.51
CA THR A 15 27.95 -11.30 1.16
C THR A 15 27.05 -10.59 0.16
N GLY A 16 27.56 -10.22 -1.01
CA GLY A 16 26.78 -9.56 -2.05
C GLY A 16 25.57 -10.40 -2.50
N VAL A 17 25.76 -11.70 -2.73
CA VAL A 17 24.68 -12.62 -3.11
C VAL A 17 23.63 -12.75 -2.01
N ILE A 18 24.06 -12.93 -0.75
CA ILE A 18 23.15 -13.03 0.39
C ILE A 18 22.36 -11.72 0.56
N THR A 19 23.04 -10.57 0.53
CA THR A 19 22.41 -9.26 0.67
C THR A 19 21.40 -9.02 -0.43
N PHE A 20 21.73 -9.32 -1.69
CA PHE A 20 20.81 -9.19 -2.81
C PHE A 20 19.55 -10.05 -2.62
N ALA A 21 19.72 -11.32 -2.24
CA ALA A 21 18.59 -12.23 -2.03
C ALA A 21 17.67 -11.78 -0.88
N ILE A 22 18.22 -11.21 0.20
CA ILE A 22 17.43 -10.67 1.31
C ILE A 22 16.66 -9.42 0.88
N GLN A 23 17.32 -8.49 0.17
CA GLN A 23 16.69 -7.25 -0.30
C GLN A 23 15.55 -7.53 -1.27
N GLU A 24 15.75 -8.45 -2.22
CA GLU A 24 14.71 -8.83 -3.18
C GLU A 24 13.47 -9.44 -2.48
N ARG A 25 13.68 -10.29 -1.47
CA ARG A 25 12.59 -10.87 -0.68
C ARG A 25 11.82 -9.82 0.11
N LYS A 26 12.53 -8.89 0.77
CA LYS A 26 11.92 -7.81 1.54
C LYS A 26 11.09 -6.89 0.63
N LEU A 27 11.65 -6.48 -0.51
CA LEU A 27 10.96 -5.67 -1.50
C LEU A 27 9.70 -6.37 -2.02
N LYS A 28 9.77 -7.66 -2.36
CA LYS A 28 8.59 -8.43 -2.80
C LYS A 28 7.54 -8.55 -1.70
N ALA A 29 7.94 -8.67 -0.43
CA ALA A 29 7.01 -8.74 0.69
C ALA A 29 6.31 -7.40 0.93
N GLU A 30 7.06 -6.30 0.94
CA GLU A 30 6.51 -4.95 1.12
C GLU A 30 5.56 -4.56 -0.02
N LEU A 31 5.98 -4.78 -1.27
CA LEU A 31 5.12 -4.55 -2.44
C LEU A 31 3.84 -5.39 -2.41
N ARG A 32 3.91 -6.64 -1.92
CA ARG A 32 2.72 -7.47 -1.74
C ARG A 32 1.78 -6.90 -0.69
N THR A 33 2.28 -6.46 0.45
CA THR A 33 1.45 -5.89 1.52
C THR A 33 0.73 -4.63 1.04
N GLU A 34 1.44 -3.71 0.40
CA GLU A 34 0.85 -2.49 -0.13
C GLU A 34 -0.20 -2.78 -1.22
N PHE A 35 0.11 -3.70 -2.13
CA PHE A 35 -0.82 -4.11 -3.20
C PHE A 35 -2.06 -4.84 -2.66
N MET A 36 -1.92 -5.60 -1.57
CA MET A 36 -3.05 -6.27 -0.91
C MET A 36 -3.96 -5.25 -0.22
N ALA A 37 -3.40 -4.23 0.43
CA ALA A 37 -4.18 -3.17 1.07
C ALA A 37 -4.96 -2.34 0.03
N GLU A 38 -4.31 -2.01 -1.09
CA GLU A 38 -4.96 -1.31 -2.21
C GLU A 38 -6.13 -2.12 -2.78
N GLN A 39 -5.93 -3.41 -3.04
CA GLN A 39 -7.00 -4.30 -3.51
C GLN A 39 -8.14 -4.43 -2.50
N ALA A 40 -7.84 -4.54 -1.21
CA ALA A 40 -8.85 -4.63 -0.16
C ALA A 40 -9.70 -3.35 -0.10
N VAL A 41 -9.07 -2.18 -0.19
CA VAL A 41 -9.76 -0.89 -0.27
C VAL A 41 -10.62 -0.80 -1.53
N ASN A 42 -10.06 -1.16 -2.68
CA ASN A 42 -10.77 -1.12 -3.94
C ASN A 42 -12.04 -2.02 -3.89
N LEU A 43 -11.90 -3.27 -3.43
CA LEU A 43 -13.02 -4.20 -3.24
C LEU A 43 -14.06 -3.67 -2.25
N LEU A 44 -13.61 -3.06 -1.14
CA LEU A 44 -14.50 -2.47 -0.14
C LEU A 44 -15.37 -1.35 -0.73
N LEU A 45 -14.76 -0.50 -1.58
CA LEU A 45 -15.41 0.65 -2.20
C LEU A 45 -16.12 0.32 -3.52
N GLN A 46 -15.89 -0.86 -4.10
CA GLN A 46 -16.67 -1.37 -5.24
C GLN A 46 -18.06 -1.88 -4.84
N ASN A 47 -18.31 -2.09 -3.54
CA ASN A 47 -19.58 -2.62 -3.07
C ASN A 47 -20.79 -1.76 -3.51
N GLU A 48 -21.76 -2.37 -4.18
CA GLU A 48 -22.92 -1.71 -4.78
C GLU A 48 -23.77 -0.93 -3.79
N LYS A 49 -23.84 -1.37 -2.53
CA LYS A 49 -24.69 -0.75 -1.50
C LYS A 49 -24.24 0.67 -1.12
N TRP A 50 -22.98 1.03 -1.35
CA TRP A 50 -22.42 2.32 -0.92
C TRP A 50 -21.56 2.94 -2.02
N GLU A 51 -21.96 4.10 -2.55
CA GLU A 51 -21.17 4.86 -3.52
C GLU A 51 -19.99 5.62 -2.90
N LYS A 52 -20.21 6.11 -1.67
CA LYS A 52 -19.23 6.77 -0.80
C LYS A 52 -19.31 6.15 0.60
N ARG A 53 -18.21 6.10 1.33
CA ARG A 53 -18.15 5.64 2.73
C ARG A 53 -17.37 6.62 3.59
N SER A 54 -17.72 6.72 4.87
CA SER A 54 -16.95 7.52 5.82
C SER A 54 -15.58 6.92 6.08
N PHE A 55 -14.60 7.78 6.29
CA PHE A 55 -13.23 7.38 6.60
C PHE A 55 -13.17 6.46 7.83
N THR A 56 -13.95 6.76 8.88
CA THR A 56 -14.06 5.95 10.09
C THR A 56 -14.50 4.52 9.81
N GLU A 57 -15.48 4.34 8.91
CA GLU A 57 -15.99 3.01 8.52
C GLU A 57 -15.01 2.23 7.65
N ILE A 58 -14.18 2.91 6.86
CA ILE A 58 -13.09 2.30 6.10
C ILE A 58 -11.98 1.86 7.05
N LYS A 59 -11.53 2.75 7.95
CA LYS A 59 -10.49 2.49 8.95
C LYS A 59 -10.82 1.27 9.82
N LYS A 60 -12.08 1.14 10.25
CA LYS A 60 -12.56 0.00 11.04
C LYS A 60 -12.46 -1.33 10.30
N ARG A 61 -12.60 -1.35 8.97
CA ARG A 61 -12.59 -2.58 8.16
C ARG A 61 -11.20 -2.98 7.66
N ILE A 62 -10.39 -2.01 7.26
CA ILE A 62 -9.04 -2.27 6.72
C ILE A 62 -8.03 -2.43 7.87
N GLY A 63 -8.09 -1.57 8.90
CA GLY A 63 -7.22 -1.65 10.08
C GLY A 63 -5.72 -1.57 9.79
N GLY A 64 -4.89 -1.49 10.84
CA GLY A 64 -3.43 -1.66 10.72
C GLY A 64 -2.65 -0.52 10.06
N PHE A 65 -3.29 0.59 9.70
CA PHE A 65 -2.67 1.77 9.10
C PHE A 65 -2.99 3.02 9.89
N GLU A 66 -2.02 3.93 9.96
CA GLU A 66 -2.25 5.29 10.44
C GLU A 66 -3.15 6.06 9.47
N ASP A 67 -3.77 7.15 9.94
CA ASP A 67 -4.80 7.84 9.15
C ASP A 67 -4.26 8.34 7.80
N ASP A 68 -3.09 8.97 7.80
CA ASP A 68 -2.47 9.48 6.57
C ASP A 68 -1.97 8.37 5.64
N GLU A 69 -1.59 7.21 6.20
CA GLU A 69 -1.20 6.05 5.42
C GLU A 69 -2.40 5.43 4.72
N LEU A 70 -3.52 5.28 5.44
CA LEU A 70 -4.78 4.81 4.87
C LEU A 70 -5.28 5.75 3.77
N ARG A 71 -5.18 7.07 3.97
CA ARG A 71 -5.51 8.06 2.90
C ARG A 71 -4.65 7.89 1.66
N LYS A 72 -3.34 7.64 1.82
CA LYS A 72 -2.45 7.35 0.67
C LYS A 72 -2.84 6.05 -0.05
N ILE A 73 -3.24 5.01 0.69
CA ILE A 73 -3.73 3.75 0.11
C ILE A 73 -5.03 3.99 -0.66
N LEU A 74 -5.96 4.78 -0.10
CA LEU A 74 -7.21 5.16 -0.76
C LEU A 74 -6.98 5.85 -2.09
N VAL A 75 -6.07 6.83 -2.14
CA VAL A 75 -5.69 7.52 -3.38
C VAL A 75 -5.10 6.54 -4.40
N ARG A 76 -4.19 5.66 -3.97
CA ARG A 76 -3.61 4.62 -4.85
C ARG A 76 -4.68 3.68 -5.42
N ALA A 77 -5.67 3.31 -4.61
CA ALA A 77 -6.79 2.47 -5.03
C ALA A 77 -7.78 3.19 -5.99
N GLY A 78 -7.54 4.47 -6.33
CA GLY A 78 -8.38 5.27 -7.20
C GLY A 78 -9.59 5.90 -6.51
N ALA A 79 -9.54 6.06 -5.18
CA ALA A 79 -10.55 6.78 -4.41
C ALA A 79 -10.18 8.24 -4.21
N VAL A 80 -11.21 9.10 -4.11
CA VAL A 80 -11.07 10.53 -3.80
C VAL A 80 -11.90 10.91 -2.59
N LYS A 81 -11.45 11.97 -1.90
CA LYS A 81 -12.13 12.56 -0.75
C LYS A 81 -13.29 13.43 -1.23
N PHE A 82 -14.44 13.28 -0.59
CA PHE A 82 -15.61 14.15 -0.73
C PHE A 82 -15.90 14.81 0.62
N GLU A 83 -16.32 16.08 0.58
CA GLU A 83 -16.73 16.81 1.77
C GLU A 83 -18.24 16.68 1.93
N ALA A 84 -18.66 16.06 3.03
CA ALA A 84 -20.07 16.03 3.40
C ALA A 84 -20.44 17.30 4.18
N SER A 85 -21.71 17.68 4.11
CA SER A 85 -22.28 18.87 4.76
C SER A 85 -22.16 18.88 6.29
N ASP A 86 -21.82 17.75 6.90
CA ASP A 86 -21.60 17.54 8.33
C ASP A 86 -20.11 17.48 8.71
N ASN A 87 -19.21 17.98 7.84
CA ASN A 87 -17.75 17.86 7.98
C ASN A 87 -17.23 16.41 8.01
N ASN A 88 -18.05 15.41 7.68
CA ASN A 88 -17.57 14.05 7.62
C ASN A 88 -16.74 13.81 6.36
N GLU A 89 -15.58 13.20 6.56
CA GLU A 89 -14.68 12.77 5.50
C GLU A 89 -15.26 11.53 4.81
N LEU A 90 -15.74 11.70 3.58
CA LEU A 90 -16.24 10.60 2.75
C LEU A 90 -15.23 10.24 1.66
N TRP A 91 -15.16 8.97 1.32
CA TRP A 91 -14.30 8.45 0.25
C TRP A 91 -15.11 7.58 -0.70
N GLY A 92 -14.84 7.72 -2.00
CA GLY A 92 -15.47 6.93 -3.05
C GLY A 92 -14.54 6.75 -4.24
N LEU A 93 -14.73 5.67 -5.00
CA LEU A 93 -13.96 5.44 -6.23
C LEU A 93 -14.32 6.46 -7.30
N ILE A 94 -13.31 7.00 -7.99
CA ILE A 94 -13.50 7.92 -9.12
C ILE A 94 -14.38 7.26 -10.19
N SER A 95 -14.15 5.98 -10.48
CA SER A 95 -14.89 5.23 -11.49
C SER A 95 -16.41 5.21 -11.26
N ARG A 96 -16.85 5.36 -10.01
CA ARG A 96 -18.26 5.33 -9.60
C ARG A 96 -18.87 6.70 -9.36
N ASN A 97 -18.06 7.73 -9.12
CA ASN A 97 -18.54 9.06 -8.72
C ASN A 97 -18.15 10.14 -9.75
N LYS A 98 -17.96 9.78 -11.03
CA LYS A 98 -17.54 10.72 -12.09
C LYS A 98 -18.47 11.93 -12.27
N GLY A 99 -19.74 11.82 -11.89
CA GLY A 99 -20.71 12.91 -11.98
C GLY A 99 -20.60 13.95 -10.86
N ASP A 100 -19.90 13.61 -9.77
CA ASP A 100 -19.77 14.43 -8.56
C ASP A 100 -18.36 15.03 -8.41
N ILE A 101 -17.47 14.81 -9.39
CA ILE A 101 -16.09 15.28 -9.47
C ILE A 101 -16.01 16.27 -10.64
#